data_AF-A0A7S1YJY8-F1
#
_entry.id   AF-A0A7S1YJY8-F1
#
_cell.length_a   1.000
_cell.length_b   1.000
_cell.length_c   1.000
_cell.angle_alpha   90.00
_cell.angle_beta   90.00
_cell.angle_gamma   90.00
#
_symmetry.space_group_name_H-M   'P 1'
#
loop_
_entity.id
_entity.type
_entity.pdbx_description
1 polymer ?
#
loop_
_entity_poly.entity_id
_entity_poly.type
_entity_poly.pdbx_seq_one_letter_code
_entity_poly.pdbx_strand_id
1 'polypeptide(L)'
;VNVATHCIQSYNHPPIMSSIKECLPASYTMRDVFDYCAANGLDSLAQGMIETPPPTALLNLLAVPDNHAHTYQPRPGAAPMLAALRSLWRIPASLSLFVSSGVSGAFVSLGKVLRDEAVQQGHLDKVQQGSAPFVVLAEPCYPYHARQLKSTYPELHLRHIPLDKIDT
;
A
#
# COMPACT_ATOMS: atom_id res chain seq x y z
N VAL A 1 5.36 15.04 -1.81
CA VAL A 1 6.65 14.38 -1.48
C VAL A 1 7.21 13.74 -2.75
N ASN A 2 8.42 14.12 -3.14
CA ASN A 2 9.07 13.73 -4.39
C ASN A 2 9.75 12.37 -4.21
N VAL A 3 8.99 11.29 -4.35
CA VAL A 3 9.42 9.90 -4.02
C VAL A 3 10.61 9.45 -4.87
N ALA A 4 10.73 9.99 -6.09
CA ALA A 4 11.83 9.72 -7.00
C ALA A 4 13.20 10.20 -6.47
N THR A 5 13.25 11.14 -5.53
CA THR A 5 14.51 11.78 -5.11
C THR A 5 15.31 10.94 -4.10
N HIS A 6 14.71 9.93 -3.47
CA HIS A 6 15.37 9.14 -2.40
C HIS A 6 15.74 7.70 -2.76
N CYS A 7 15.35 7.20 -3.94
CA CYS A 7 15.63 5.79 -4.31
C CYS A 7 17.02 5.53 -4.89
N ILE A 8 17.90 6.53 -4.99
CA ILE A 8 19.18 6.39 -5.70
C ILE A 8 20.28 7.11 -4.92
N GLN A 9 20.58 6.62 -3.71
CA GLN A 9 21.72 7.08 -2.91
C GLN A 9 22.48 5.89 -2.34
N SER A 10 23.18 5.14 -3.19
CA SER A 10 24.40 4.40 -2.80
C SER A 10 24.94 3.56 -3.95
N TYR A 11 25.58 4.17 -4.96
CA TYR A 11 26.64 3.51 -5.74
C TYR A 11 27.59 4.57 -6.32
N ASN A 12 28.91 4.32 -6.19
CA ASN A 12 30.03 5.23 -6.43
C ASN A 12 30.28 5.62 -7.92
N HIS A 13 29.23 5.92 -8.70
CA HIS A 13 29.36 6.37 -10.09
C HIS A 13 28.89 7.82 -10.29
N PRO A 14 29.77 8.77 -10.65
CA PRO A 14 29.37 10.09 -11.14
C PRO A 14 29.18 10.08 -12.68
N PRO A 15 28.23 10.82 -13.29
CA PRO A 15 27.01 11.43 -12.77
C PRO A 15 25.77 10.97 -13.58
N ILE A 16 25.19 9.81 -13.26
CA ILE A 16 23.85 9.44 -13.78
C ILE A 16 22.75 10.34 -13.14
N MET A 17 23.07 10.97 -12.01
CA MET A 17 22.16 11.82 -11.23
C MET A 17 21.67 13.08 -11.97
N SER A 18 22.45 13.68 -12.87
CA SER A 18 22.00 14.86 -13.63
C SER A 18 21.05 14.46 -14.76
N SER A 19 21.32 13.34 -15.44
CA SER A 19 20.51 12.89 -16.57
C SER A 19 19.12 12.36 -16.15
N ILE A 20 18.98 11.72 -14.98
CA ILE A 20 17.66 11.18 -14.56
C ILE A 20 16.79 12.27 -13.90
N LYS A 21 17.39 13.19 -13.12
CA LYS A 21 16.66 14.31 -12.50
C LYS A 21 16.04 15.27 -13.51
N GLU A 22 16.67 15.44 -14.67
CA GLU A 22 16.20 16.34 -15.72
C GLU A 22 15.16 15.71 -16.66
N CYS A 23 14.95 14.39 -16.62
CA CYS A 23 14.14 13.69 -17.61
C CYS A 23 12.81 13.10 -17.12
N LEU A 24 12.55 13.01 -15.81
CA LEU A 24 11.33 12.36 -15.31
C LEU A 24 10.33 13.37 -14.72
N PRO A 25 9.21 13.64 -15.40
CA PRO A 25 8.09 14.43 -14.89
C PRO A 25 7.62 13.95 -13.51
N ALA A 26 7.08 14.87 -12.69
CA ALA A 26 6.54 14.57 -11.36
C ALA A 26 5.39 13.53 -11.35
N SER A 27 4.84 13.18 -12.51
CA SER A 27 3.84 12.14 -12.71
C SER A 27 4.40 10.71 -12.77
N TYR A 28 5.72 10.54 -12.86
CA TYR A 28 6.34 9.23 -13.02
C TYR A 28 6.28 8.40 -11.74
N THR A 29 6.04 7.11 -11.91
CA THR A 29 5.90 6.10 -10.86
C THR A 29 7.21 5.34 -10.67
N MET A 30 7.30 4.56 -9.59
CA MET A 30 8.45 3.66 -9.37
C MET A 30 8.60 2.62 -10.50
N ARG A 31 7.49 2.30 -11.19
CA ARG A 31 7.51 1.43 -12.37
C ARG A 31 8.22 2.09 -13.54
N ASP A 32 7.96 3.37 -13.79
CA ASP A 32 8.58 4.10 -14.90
C ASP A 32 10.10 4.24 -14.69
N VAL A 33 10.53 4.43 -13.43
CA VAL A 33 11.96 4.42 -13.06
C VAL A 33 12.59 3.06 -13.35
N PHE A 34 11.90 1.96 -12.99
CA PHE A 34 12.36 0.61 -13.30
C PHE A 34 12.45 0.36 -14.81
N ASP A 35 11.42 0.72 -15.57
CA ASP A 35 11.37 0.52 -17.03
C ASP A 35 12.49 1.29 -17.74
N TYR A 36 12.78 2.52 -17.30
CA TYR A 36 13.91 3.28 -17.78
C TYR A 36 15.25 2.58 -17.49
N CYS A 37 15.47 2.14 -16.25
CA CYS A 37 16.68 1.42 -15.87
C CYS A 37 16.86 0.15 -16.72
N ALA A 38 15.80 -0.66 -16.84
CA ALA A 38 15.82 -1.90 -17.61
C ALA A 38 16.11 -1.66 -19.10
N ALA A 39 15.48 -0.66 -19.71
CA ALA A 39 15.70 -0.32 -21.12
C ALA A 39 17.13 0.13 -21.43
N ASN A 40 17.85 0.64 -20.43
CA ASN A 40 19.22 1.13 -20.56
C ASN A 40 20.28 0.18 -19.95
N GLY A 41 19.88 -1.03 -19.52
CA GLY A 41 20.78 -1.98 -18.88
C GLY A 41 21.37 -1.49 -17.55
N LEU A 42 20.63 -0.65 -16.82
CA LEU A 42 21.00 -0.11 -15.52
C LEU A 42 20.31 -0.87 -14.39
N ASP A 43 20.99 -0.99 -13.25
CA ASP A 43 20.39 -1.54 -12.04
C ASP A 43 19.35 -0.57 -11.45
N SER A 44 18.21 -1.10 -11.01
CA SER A 44 17.13 -0.32 -10.40
C SER A 44 16.97 -0.64 -8.91
N LEU A 45 17.20 0.36 -8.06
CA LEU A 45 16.90 0.29 -6.63
C LEU A 45 15.45 0.70 -6.31
N ALA A 46 14.64 1.01 -7.32
CA ALA A 46 13.31 1.56 -7.16
C ALA A 46 12.20 0.49 -7.08
N GLN A 47 12.48 -0.79 -7.32
CA GLN A 47 11.41 -1.77 -7.55
C GLN A 47 10.61 -2.14 -6.29
N GLY A 48 11.18 -2.06 -5.08
CA GLY A 48 10.48 -2.43 -3.84
C GLY A 48 9.93 -3.86 -3.81
N MET A 49 10.39 -4.73 -4.71
CA MET A 49 9.95 -6.10 -4.89
C MET A 49 10.89 -7.08 -4.19
N ILE A 50 10.35 -8.23 -3.79
CA ILE A 50 11.15 -9.36 -3.32
C ILE A 50 11.81 -10.02 -4.54
N GLU A 51 13.13 -10.16 -4.50
CA GLU A 51 13.93 -10.71 -5.61
C GLU A 51 14.08 -12.24 -5.54
N THR A 52 13.62 -12.85 -4.44
CA THR A 52 13.67 -14.30 -4.27
C THR A 52 12.42 -14.97 -4.82
N PRO A 53 12.54 -16.05 -5.61
CA PRO A 53 11.37 -16.81 -6.05
C PRO A 53 10.61 -17.40 -4.85
N PRO A 54 9.31 -17.69 -4.99
CA PRO A 54 8.54 -18.36 -3.94
C PRO A 54 9.21 -19.67 -3.50
N PRO A 55 9.24 -20.00 -2.20
CA PRO A 55 9.84 -21.24 -1.72
C PRO A 55 9.22 -22.47 -2.41
N THR A 56 10.05 -23.44 -2.84
CA THR A 56 9.59 -24.66 -3.52
C THR A 56 8.54 -25.44 -2.73
N ALA A 57 8.65 -25.44 -1.40
CA ALA A 57 7.65 -26.06 -0.53
C ALA A 57 6.24 -25.46 -0.72
N LEU A 58 6.14 -24.14 -0.90
CA LEU A 58 4.88 -23.46 -1.18
C LEU A 58 4.34 -23.84 -2.56
N LEU A 59 5.21 -23.90 -3.57
CA LEU A 59 4.83 -24.32 -4.92
C LEU A 59 4.27 -25.75 -4.93
N ASN A 60 4.88 -26.65 -4.17
CA ASN A 60 4.42 -28.04 -4.05
C ASN A 60 3.07 -28.16 -3.34
N LEU A 61 2.78 -27.30 -2.36
CA LEU A 61 1.47 -27.26 -1.69
C LEU A 61 0.35 -26.80 -2.64
N LEU A 62 0.64 -25.85 -3.53
CA LEU A 62 -0.32 -25.35 -4.52
C LEU A 62 -0.59 -26.35 -5.65
N ALA A 63 0.30 -27.31 -5.88
CA ALA A 63 0.16 -28.32 -6.92
C ALA A 63 -0.83 -29.45 -6.54
N VAL A 64 -1.29 -29.50 -5.28
CA VAL A 64 -2.26 -30.48 -4.82
C VAL A 64 -3.67 -30.00 -5.17
N PRO A 65 -4.47 -30.77 -5.94
CA PRO A 65 -5.84 -30.40 -6.25
C PRO A 65 -6.69 -30.32 -4.96
N ASP A 66 -7.18 -29.13 -4.63
CA ASP A 66 -8.17 -28.92 -3.58
C ASP A 66 -9.54 -28.62 -4.22
N ASN A 67 -10.50 -29.51 -3.97
CA ASN A 67 -11.86 -29.40 -4.50
C ASN A 67 -12.67 -28.24 -3.88
N HIS A 68 -12.14 -27.57 -2.86
CA HIS A 68 -12.82 -26.44 -2.22
C HIS A 68 -12.17 -25.09 -2.54
N ALA A 69 -10.85 -25.04 -2.75
CA ALA A 69 -10.10 -23.80 -2.97
C ALA A 69 -10.57 -23.00 -4.21
N HIS A 70 -11.14 -23.67 -5.21
CA HIS A 70 -11.61 -23.05 -6.45
C HIS A 70 -13.07 -22.54 -6.39
N THR A 71 -13.74 -22.70 -5.25
CA THR A 71 -15.13 -22.26 -5.04
C THR A 71 -15.19 -20.97 -4.22
N TYR A 72 -16.35 -20.31 -4.19
CA TYR A 72 -16.55 -19.12 -3.37
C TYR A 72 -16.25 -19.42 -1.89
N GLN A 73 -15.34 -18.65 -1.32
CA GLN A 73 -14.98 -18.72 0.09
C GLN A 73 -15.76 -17.68 0.91
N PRO A 74 -15.89 -17.87 2.24
CA PRO A 74 -16.46 -16.86 3.12
C PRO A 74 -15.77 -15.50 2.95
N ARG A 75 -16.54 -14.41 2.94
CA ARG A 75 -16.02 -13.04 2.78
C ARG A 75 -14.88 -12.67 3.74
N PRO A 76 -14.89 -13.09 5.03
CA PRO A 76 -13.77 -12.80 5.92
C PRO A 76 -12.46 -13.51 5.56
N GLY A 77 -12.53 -14.58 4.78
CA GLY A 77 -11.42 -15.48 4.48
C GLY A 77 -11.72 -16.92 4.88
N ALA A 78 -10.94 -17.86 4.33
CA ALA A 78 -11.06 -19.27 4.67
C ALA A 78 -10.65 -19.53 6.13
N ALA A 79 -11.41 -20.37 6.85
CA ALA A 79 -11.18 -20.63 8.27
C ALA A 79 -9.75 -21.13 8.61
N PRO A 80 -9.15 -22.07 7.84
CA PRO A 80 -7.77 -22.52 8.11
C PRO A 80 -6.75 -21.37 8.01
N MET A 81 -6.95 -20.46 7.06
CA MET A 81 -6.09 -19.30 6.85
C MET A 81 -6.22 -18.27 7.98
N LEU A 82 -7.45 -18.00 8.42
CA LEU A 82 -7.69 -17.11 9.57
C LEU A 82 -7.08 -17.69 10.86
N ALA A 83 -7.19 -19.00 11.08
CA ALA A 83 -6.57 -19.67 12.22
C ALA A 83 -5.02 -19.58 12.18
N ALA A 84 -4.42 -19.82 11.02
CA ALA A 84 -2.98 -19.70 10.83
C ALA A 84 -2.48 -18.28 11.08
N LEU A 85 -3.17 -17.25 10.54
CA LEU A 85 -2.84 -15.85 10.77
C LEU A 85 -2.97 -15.44 12.24
N ARG A 86 -4.04 -15.88 12.92
CA ARG A 86 -4.19 -15.63 14.37
C ARG A 86 -3.05 -16.22 15.17
N SER A 87 -2.62 -17.44 14.84
CA SER A 87 -1.50 -18.11 15.50
C SER A 87 -0.17 -17.37 15.24
N LEU A 88 0.11 -17.06 13.98
CA LEU A 88 1.34 -16.38 13.56
C LEU A 88 1.51 -15.02 14.23
N TRP A 89 0.44 -14.22 14.25
CA TRP A 89 0.46 -12.84 14.76
C TRP A 89 -0.02 -12.71 16.20
N ARG A 90 -0.34 -13.83 16.87
CA ARG A 90 -0.85 -13.90 18.26
C ARG A 90 -2.05 -12.98 18.49
N ILE A 91 -2.98 -12.93 17.54
CA ILE A 91 -4.15 -12.04 17.59
C ILE A 91 -5.19 -12.62 18.57
N PRO A 92 -5.62 -11.86 19.60
CA PRO A 92 -6.65 -12.30 20.54
C PRO A 92 -7.94 -12.74 19.85
N ALA A 93 -8.60 -13.77 20.39
CA ALA A 93 -9.87 -14.27 19.89
C ALA A 93 -10.99 -13.22 19.93
N SER A 94 -10.86 -12.21 20.80
CA SER A 94 -11.79 -11.08 20.92
C SER A 94 -11.75 -10.10 19.74
N LEU A 95 -10.67 -10.11 18.95
CA LEU A 95 -10.55 -9.23 17.78
C LEU A 95 -10.99 -9.96 16.51
N SER A 96 -11.78 -9.28 15.69
CA SER A 96 -12.18 -9.78 14.37
C SER A 96 -11.02 -9.72 13.38
N LEU A 97 -10.86 -10.76 12.56
CA LEU A 97 -9.85 -10.84 11.51
C LEU A 97 -10.52 -10.99 10.15
N PHE A 98 -10.03 -10.25 9.16
CA PHE A 98 -10.47 -10.31 7.79
C PHE A 98 -9.26 -10.35 6.86
N VAL A 99 -9.38 -11.04 5.74
CA VAL A 99 -8.36 -11.03 4.70
C VAL A 99 -8.86 -10.28 3.48
N SER A 100 -8.03 -9.36 3.00
CA SER A 100 -8.21 -8.62 1.76
C SER A 100 -7.29 -9.15 0.65
N SER A 101 -7.53 -8.69 -0.58
CA SER A 101 -6.63 -8.83 -1.72
C SER A 101 -5.38 -7.94 -1.58
N GLY A 102 -4.58 -8.20 -0.54
CA GLY A 102 -3.42 -7.40 -0.18
C GLY A 102 -3.76 -6.12 0.58
N VAL A 103 -2.71 -5.38 0.95
CA VAL A 103 -2.81 -4.17 1.80
C VAL A 103 -3.62 -3.07 1.10
N SER A 104 -3.46 -2.91 -0.21
CA SER A 104 -4.26 -1.98 -1.02
C SER A 104 -5.77 -2.20 -0.89
N GLY A 105 -6.22 -3.46 -0.91
CA GLY A 105 -7.63 -3.80 -0.73
C GLY A 105 -8.14 -3.40 0.66
N ALA A 106 -7.35 -3.66 1.71
CA ALA A 106 -7.69 -3.26 3.07
C ALA A 106 -7.80 -1.73 3.21
N PHE A 107 -6.87 -0.97 2.63
CA PHE A 107 -6.89 0.49 2.66
C PHE A 107 -8.14 1.07 1.96
N VAL A 108 -8.53 0.51 0.80
CA VAL A 108 -9.76 0.94 0.11
C VAL A 108 -11.00 0.61 0.95
N SER A 109 -11.08 -0.59 1.53
CA SER A 109 -12.19 -0.95 2.41
C SER A 109 -12.29 -0.04 3.64
N LEU A 110 -11.15 0.32 4.24
CA LEU A 110 -11.10 1.29 5.34
C LEU A 110 -11.62 2.66 4.91
N GLY A 111 -11.18 3.16 3.75
CA GLY A 111 -11.67 4.42 3.18
C GLY A 111 -13.19 4.42 3.00
N LYS A 112 -13.78 3.30 2.55
CA LYS A 112 -15.23 3.15 2.44
C LYS A 112 -15.93 3.31 3.80
N VAL A 113 -15.44 2.62 4.83
CA VAL A 113 -16.05 2.65 6.18
C VAL A 113 -16.01 4.08 6.72
N LEU A 114 -14.84 4.72 6.68
CA LEU A 114 -14.67 6.09 7.18
C LEU A 114 -15.56 7.09 6.44
N ARG A 115 -15.69 6.94 5.12
CA ARG A 115 -16.60 7.76 4.31
C ARG A 115 -18.05 7.51 4.70
N ASP A 116 -18.49 6.25 4.79
CA ASP A 116 -19.87 5.92 5.10
C ASP A 116 -20.26 6.43 6.50
N GLU A 117 -19.35 6.35 7.47
CA GLU A 117 -19.50 6.98 8.80
C GLU A 117 -19.60 8.52 8.69
N ALA A 118 -18.76 9.14 7.87
CA ALA A 118 -18.80 10.59 7.62
C ALA A 118 -20.14 11.04 7.05
N VAL A 119 -20.70 10.27 6.11
CA VAL A 119 -22.02 10.50 5.49
C VAL A 119 -23.09 10.43 6.55
N GLN A 120 -23.11 9.34 7.33
CA GLN A 120 -24.13 9.09 8.36
C GLN A 120 -24.14 10.17 9.44
N GLN A 121 -22.97 10.71 9.79
CA GLN A 121 -22.84 11.79 10.77
C GLN A 121 -23.11 13.19 10.19
N GLY A 122 -23.47 13.30 8.90
CA GLY A 122 -23.70 14.59 8.23
C GLY A 122 -22.44 15.47 8.14
N HIS A 123 -21.26 14.84 8.17
CA HIS A 123 -19.97 15.53 8.18
C HIS A 123 -19.39 15.78 6.79
N LEU A 124 -19.95 15.18 5.74
CA LEU A 124 -19.47 15.40 4.36
C LEU A 124 -19.58 16.86 3.89
N ASP A 125 -20.65 17.56 4.25
CA ASP A 125 -20.81 18.98 3.90
C ASP A 125 -19.91 19.90 4.76
N LYS A 126 -19.45 19.42 5.92
CA LYS A 126 -18.51 20.12 6.81
C LYS A 126 -17.04 19.91 6.43
N VAL A 127 -16.77 19.13 5.36
CA VAL A 127 -15.40 18.86 4.84
C VAL A 127 -14.70 20.15 4.40
N GLN A 128 -15.45 21.10 3.84
CA GLN A 128 -14.88 22.40 3.41
C GLN A 128 -14.49 23.31 4.58
N GLN A 129 -14.93 23.02 5.81
CA GLN A 129 -14.65 23.80 7.02
C GLN A 129 -13.64 23.11 7.95
N GLY A 130 -12.95 22.06 7.49
CA GLY A 130 -11.92 21.35 8.28
C GLY A 130 -12.46 20.54 9.47
N SER A 131 -13.78 20.31 9.52
CA SER A 131 -14.48 19.66 10.65
C SER A 131 -14.90 18.21 10.36
N ALA A 132 -14.57 17.69 9.17
CA ALA A 132 -14.96 16.36 8.72
C ALA A 132 -13.86 15.31 8.96
N PRO A 133 -14.17 14.00 8.91
CA PRO A 133 -13.15 12.97 9.10
C PRO A 133 -12.05 13.10 8.04
N PHE A 134 -10.83 13.29 8.54
CA PHE A 134 -9.61 13.30 7.75
C PHE A 134 -8.81 12.05 8.10
N VAL A 135 -8.13 11.49 7.09
CA VAL A 135 -7.15 10.43 7.32
C VAL A 135 -5.82 11.10 7.59
N VAL A 136 -5.25 10.87 8.77
CA VAL A 136 -3.89 11.30 9.09
C VAL A 136 -2.90 10.31 8.49
N LEU A 137 -1.96 10.82 7.70
CA LEU A 137 -0.83 10.06 7.16
C LEU A 137 0.44 10.60 7.80
N ALA A 138 1.15 9.74 8.52
CA ALA A 138 2.43 10.07 9.13
C ALA A 138 3.53 10.12 8.06
N GLU A 139 4.27 11.22 7.95
CA GLU A 139 5.36 11.36 6.97
C GLU A 139 6.73 10.96 7.54
N PRO A 140 7.56 10.20 6.79
CA PRO A 140 7.31 9.72 5.42
C PRO A 140 6.30 8.55 5.38
N CYS A 141 5.29 8.65 4.51
CA CYS A 141 4.27 7.61 4.32
C CYS A 141 4.49 6.84 3.01
N TYR A 142 3.92 5.64 2.89
CA TYR A 142 3.88 4.93 1.63
C TYR A 142 2.98 5.66 0.61
N PRO A 143 3.54 6.26 -0.46
CA PRO A 143 2.84 7.24 -1.30
C PRO A 143 1.69 6.62 -2.10
N TYR A 144 1.75 5.31 -2.38
CA TYR A 144 0.70 4.60 -3.10
C TYR A 144 -0.60 4.53 -2.29
N HIS A 145 -0.56 4.38 -0.96
CA HIS A 145 -1.79 4.36 -0.16
C HIS A 145 -2.49 5.73 -0.16
N ALA A 146 -1.72 6.82 -0.04
CA ALA A 146 -2.25 8.18 -0.12
C ALA A 146 -2.93 8.42 -1.48
N ARG A 147 -2.24 8.07 -2.57
CA ARG A 147 -2.76 8.21 -3.93
C ARG A 147 -4.01 7.36 -4.16
N GLN A 148 -3.99 6.11 -3.72
CA GLN A 148 -5.09 5.18 -3.88
C GLN A 148 -6.35 5.68 -3.15
N LEU A 149 -6.23 6.04 -1.87
CA LEU A 149 -7.33 6.62 -1.10
C LEU A 149 -7.90 7.86 -1.79
N LYS A 150 -7.04 8.77 -2.25
CA LYS A 150 -7.50 10.00 -2.91
C LYS A 150 -8.18 9.75 -4.26
N SER A 151 -7.72 8.75 -5.01
CA SER A 151 -8.34 8.38 -6.29
C SER A 151 -9.69 7.68 -6.12
N THR A 152 -9.85 6.86 -5.07
CA THR A 152 -11.08 6.11 -4.82
C THR A 152 -12.12 6.94 -4.08
N TYR A 153 -11.69 7.81 -3.17
CA TYR A 153 -12.53 8.70 -2.39
C TYR A 153 -12.00 10.14 -2.44
N PRO A 154 -12.22 10.86 -3.55
CA PRO A 154 -11.75 12.25 -3.71
C PRO A 154 -12.23 13.21 -2.63
N GLU A 155 -13.37 12.91 -2.01
CA GLU A 155 -14.00 13.65 -0.91
C GLU A 155 -13.26 13.50 0.43
N LEU A 156 -12.45 12.45 0.61
CA LEU A 156 -11.66 12.29 1.83
C LEU A 156 -10.48 13.28 1.85
N HIS A 157 -10.36 13.99 2.97
CA HIS A 157 -9.21 14.86 3.23
C HIS A 157 -8.07 14.02 3.80
N LEU A 158 -6.90 14.06 3.16
CA LEU A 158 -5.68 13.42 3.67
C LEU A 158 -4.81 14.48 4.32
N ARG A 159 -4.57 14.36 5.63
CA ARG A 159 -3.70 15.27 6.38
C ARG A 159 -2.35 14.62 6.59
N HIS A 160 -1.32 15.22 6.04
CA HIS A 160 0.06 14.78 6.21
C HIS A 160 0.63 15.40 7.48
N ILE A 161 1.13 14.58 8.40
CA ILE A 161 1.75 15.03 9.65
C ILE A 161 3.15 14.41 9.72
N PRO A 162 4.21 15.23 9.86
CA PRO A 162 5.56 14.72 10.10
C PRO A 162 5.61 13.79 11.33
N LEU A 163 6.29 12.66 11.23
CA LEU A 163 6.36 11.67 12.32
C LEU A 163 6.85 12.28 13.64
N ASP A 164 7.76 13.25 13.57
CA ASP A 164 8.31 14.01 14.71
C ASP A 164 7.29 14.93 15.40
N LYS A 165 6.10 15.10 14.82
CA LYS A 165 5.01 15.92 15.36
C LYS A 165 3.81 15.10 15.83
N ILE A 166 3.93 13.78 15.84
CA ILE A 166 2.92 12.89 16.40
C ILE A 166 3.27 12.70 17.87
N ASP A 167 2.60 13.45 18.76
CA ASP A 167 2.71 13.21 20.20
C ASP A 167 2.23 11.78 20.49
N THR A 168 3.11 10.99 21.14
CA THR A 168 2.85 9.59 21.53
C THR A 168 2.49 9.51 23.00
#